data_AF-A0A3N9F4L1-F1
#
_entry.id   AF-A0A3N9F4L1-F1
#
_cell.length_a   1.000
_cell.length_b   1.000
_cell.length_c   1.000
_cell.angle_alpha   90.00
_cell.angle_beta   90.00
_cell.angle_gamma   90.00
#
_symmetry.space_group_name_H-M   'P 1'
#
loop_
_entity.id
_entity.type
_entity.pdbx_description
1 polymer ?
#
loop_
_entity_poly.entity_id
_entity_poly.type
_entity_poly.pdbx_seq_one_letter_code
_entity_poly.pdbx_strand_id
1 'polypeptide(L)'
;MTFRIRSLSGVALTAALLAFQTGAAHAQETIVKVGVAGPLTGGGAAYGKDIENGVRMAVDEANAARTMVGGKPVKFVIASQDDQSDPRTGVQAAQQLADAQVAVVIGHFNSGTTLPASKIYAKAGIPMITPSATNPDITRAGLGTVYRVIATDTQNAGNAGAYAASVTKAKRIAIIDDRTAFGQGEADEFEKAVKANGGTIVTREFTNDKAVDFSAQLTKIKSTNADLVFFGGLDAQAAMLVKRMRQLGIRAQFLAGGGVMNANFIKLAGNAAEGASVWEYGQPLSRLAKGKLFETKFKQKYGVDMLAYAPFAYDATWIAINAMQKANSTKPADFNGALKGTRYDGITGTIAFTNTGDLKNPSSTLYEVKNAAWQPVTTQSAD
;
A
#
# COMPACT_ATOMS: atom_id res chain seq x y z
N MET A 1 -77.22 20.74 64.49
CA MET A 1 -75.79 21.05 64.73
C MET A 1 -74.99 20.34 63.66
N THR A 2 -74.34 21.13 62.80
CA THR A 2 -73.15 20.80 61.97
C THR A 2 -73.14 19.64 60.97
N PHE A 3 -73.06 20.06 59.70
CA PHE A 3 -72.62 19.38 58.47
C PHE A 3 -71.31 18.54 58.60
N ARG A 4 -71.20 17.43 57.84
CA ARG A 4 -70.47 17.41 56.54
C ARG A 4 -70.61 16.08 55.77
N ILE A 5 -70.88 16.28 54.49
CA ILE A 5 -71.11 15.36 53.37
C ILE A 5 -69.78 14.77 52.87
N ARG A 6 -69.83 13.58 52.24
CA ARG A 6 -69.15 13.13 50.98
C ARG A 6 -68.47 11.75 51.15
N SER A 7 -68.59 10.76 50.29
CA SER A 7 -69.45 10.43 49.13
C SER A 7 -68.96 9.06 48.66
N LEU A 8 -69.88 8.10 48.43
CA LEU A 8 -69.62 6.90 47.63
C LEU A 8 -69.32 7.31 46.18
N SER A 9 -68.38 6.64 45.51
CA SER A 9 -68.47 6.20 44.10
C SER A 9 -67.16 5.54 43.64
N GLY A 10 -67.27 4.42 42.93
CA GLY A 10 -66.24 4.02 41.94
C GLY A 10 -65.61 2.64 42.12
N VAL A 11 -66.40 1.57 42.09
CA VAL A 11 -65.91 0.27 41.59
C VAL A 11 -65.80 0.39 40.07
N ALA A 12 -64.58 0.40 39.52
CA ALA A 12 -64.36 0.29 38.09
C ALA A 12 -62.99 -0.33 37.77
N LEU A 13 -63.05 -1.50 37.13
CA LEU A 13 -62.15 -2.00 36.08
C LEU A 13 -60.69 -2.33 36.44
N THR A 14 -60.49 -3.54 36.95
CA THR A 14 -59.25 -4.32 36.77
C THR A 14 -59.20 -4.84 35.32
N ALA A 15 -58.50 -4.13 34.43
CA ALA A 15 -58.09 -4.66 33.13
C ALA A 15 -56.80 -3.98 32.62
N ALA A 16 -55.75 -4.80 32.52
CA ALA A 16 -54.63 -4.74 31.59
C ALA A 16 -53.91 -3.39 31.33
N LEU A 17 -52.70 -3.26 31.89
CA LEU A 17 -51.56 -2.74 31.12
C LEU A 17 -50.27 -3.38 31.62
N LEU A 18 -50.09 -4.65 31.22
CA LEU A 18 -48.77 -5.26 31.10
C LEU A 18 -47.98 -4.52 30.02
N ALA A 19 -46.72 -4.24 30.33
CA ALA A 19 -45.59 -4.18 29.41
C ALA A 19 -45.65 -3.19 28.24
N PHE A 20 -45.14 -1.97 28.48
CA PHE A 20 -44.30 -1.28 27.49
C PHE A 20 -43.02 -0.76 28.18
N GLN A 21 -42.23 -1.68 28.75
CA GLN A 21 -40.79 -1.49 28.69
C GLN A 21 -40.40 -1.78 27.25
N THR A 22 -40.49 -0.77 26.40
CA THR A 22 -39.76 -0.76 25.13
C THR A 22 -38.28 -0.75 25.51
N GLY A 23 -37.72 -1.94 25.76
CA GLY A 23 -36.29 -2.12 25.67
C GLY A 23 -35.91 -1.64 24.30
N ALA A 24 -35.22 -0.50 24.22
CA ALA A 24 -34.52 -0.12 23.02
C ALA A 24 -33.60 -1.30 22.73
N ALA A 25 -34.00 -2.15 21.78
CA ALA A 25 -33.13 -3.18 21.24
C ALA A 25 -32.00 -2.40 20.59
N HIS A 26 -30.93 -2.14 21.35
CA HIS A 26 -29.67 -1.70 20.79
C HIS A 26 -29.31 -2.74 19.76
N ALA A 27 -29.51 -2.41 18.48
CA ALA A 27 -29.14 -3.27 17.37
C ALA A 27 -27.68 -3.65 17.61
N GLN A 28 -27.45 -4.94 17.86
CA GLN A 28 -26.14 -5.46 18.23
C GLN A 28 -25.16 -5.07 17.13
N GLU A 29 -24.19 -4.23 17.51
CA GLU A 29 -23.20 -3.68 16.60
C GLU A 29 -22.45 -4.83 15.93
N THR A 30 -22.48 -4.88 14.59
CA THR A 30 -21.82 -5.96 13.86
C THR A 30 -20.33 -5.66 13.80
N ILE A 31 -19.51 -6.52 14.41
CA ILE A 31 -18.05 -6.40 14.36
C ILE A 31 -17.54 -6.91 13.02
N VAL A 32 -16.80 -6.08 12.30
CA VAL A 32 -16.14 -6.43 11.04
C VAL A 32 -14.63 -6.32 11.22
N LYS A 33 -13.93 -7.43 11.04
CA LYS A 33 -12.47 -7.47 11.15
C LYS A 33 -11.83 -7.08 9.82
N VAL A 34 -10.97 -6.07 9.84
CA VAL A 34 -10.11 -5.67 8.73
C VAL A 34 -8.72 -6.23 9.01
N GLY A 35 -8.27 -7.18 8.19
CA GLY A 35 -6.94 -7.74 8.26
C GLY A 35 -5.90 -6.73 7.77
N VAL A 36 -4.79 -6.61 8.48
CA VAL A 36 -3.61 -5.88 8.02
C VAL A 36 -2.44 -6.83 8.10
N ALA A 37 -1.70 -6.99 7.00
CA ALA A 37 -0.51 -7.82 7.00
C ALA A 37 0.67 -7.07 6.37
N GLY A 38 1.83 -7.21 6.97
CA GLY A 38 3.06 -6.56 6.54
C GLY A 38 4.17 -6.72 7.59
N PRO A 39 5.37 -6.18 7.34
CA PRO A 39 6.47 -6.28 8.29
C PRO A 39 6.24 -5.30 9.42
N LEU A 40 5.76 -5.80 10.56
CA LEU A 40 5.56 -5.00 11.78
C LEU A 40 6.79 -5.06 12.69
N THR A 41 7.71 -5.99 12.42
CA THR A 41 9.03 -6.06 13.05
C THR A 41 10.14 -6.19 12.00
N GLY A 42 11.40 -6.22 12.46
CA GLY A 42 12.57 -6.32 11.58
C GLY A 42 12.84 -5.04 10.77
N GLY A 43 13.65 -5.16 9.72
CA GLY A 43 14.09 -4.03 8.90
C GLY A 43 12.96 -3.31 8.15
N GLY A 44 11.84 -3.99 7.91
CA GLY A 44 10.66 -3.45 7.24
C GLY A 44 9.65 -2.76 8.16
N ALA A 45 9.87 -2.75 9.49
CA ALA A 45 8.88 -2.32 10.49
C ALA A 45 8.25 -0.94 10.22
N ALA A 46 9.05 0.01 9.72
CA ALA A 46 8.56 1.35 9.40
C ALA A 46 7.52 1.34 8.27
N TYR A 47 7.70 0.48 7.26
CA TYR A 47 6.74 0.32 6.15
C TYR A 47 5.44 -0.34 6.61
N GLY A 48 5.53 -1.43 7.38
CA GLY A 48 4.33 -2.08 7.90
C GLY A 48 3.57 -1.16 8.85
N LYS A 49 4.26 -0.34 9.66
CA LYS A 49 3.61 0.63 10.52
C LYS A 49 2.96 1.77 9.75
N ASP A 50 3.58 2.24 8.67
CA ASP A 50 3.00 3.25 7.77
C ASP A 50 1.67 2.77 7.18
N ILE A 51 1.64 1.53 6.67
CA ILE A 51 0.42 0.87 6.17
C ILE A 51 -0.63 0.72 7.27
N GLU A 52 -0.26 0.16 8.42
CA GLU A 52 -1.20 -0.05 9.54
C GLU A 52 -1.79 1.27 10.06
N ASN A 53 -0.98 2.33 10.09
CA ASN A 53 -1.43 3.68 10.44
C ASN A 53 -2.46 4.22 9.43
N GLY A 54 -2.23 4.03 8.12
CA GLY A 54 -3.19 4.39 7.07
C GLY A 54 -4.54 3.68 7.23
N VAL A 55 -4.50 2.36 7.45
CA VAL A 55 -5.71 1.55 7.72
C VAL A 55 -6.42 2.06 8.98
N ARG A 56 -5.66 2.31 10.05
CA ARG A 56 -6.22 2.79 11.33
C ARG A 56 -6.87 4.16 11.21
N MET A 57 -6.33 5.07 10.40
CA MET A 57 -7.00 6.35 10.12
C MET A 57 -8.38 6.14 9.48
N ALA A 58 -8.48 5.29 8.45
CA ALA A 58 -9.76 5.04 7.78
C ALA A 58 -10.77 4.32 8.71
N VAL A 59 -10.33 3.31 9.46
CA VAL A 59 -11.16 2.59 10.44
C VAL A 59 -11.69 3.51 11.53
N ASP A 60 -10.84 4.37 12.09
CA ASP A 60 -11.25 5.30 13.15
C ASP A 60 -12.26 6.33 12.62
N GLU A 61 -12.06 6.85 11.40
CA GLU A 61 -13.00 7.78 10.78
C GLU A 61 -14.35 7.11 10.45
N ALA A 62 -14.35 5.86 9.96
CA ALA A 62 -15.57 5.10 9.70
C ALA A 62 -16.35 4.79 10.99
N ASN A 63 -15.65 4.37 12.04
CA ASN A 63 -16.26 4.11 13.35
C ASN A 63 -16.83 5.40 13.97
N ALA A 64 -16.13 6.53 13.86
CA ALA A 64 -16.63 7.82 14.33
C ALA A 64 -17.87 8.27 13.55
N ALA A 65 -17.93 7.97 12.24
CA ALA A 65 -19.08 8.24 11.38
C ALA A 65 -20.28 7.29 11.62
N ARG A 66 -20.14 6.28 12.50
CA ARG A 66 -21.16 5.24 12.76
C ARG A 66 -21.65 4.58 11.47
N THR A 67 -20.71 4.12 10.65
CA THR A 67 -20.99 3.49 9.36
C THR A 67 -22.08 2.43 9.45
N MET A 68 -23.05 2.53 8.54
CA MET A 68 -24.17 1.59 8.41
C MET A 68 -23.95 0.68 7.20
N VAL A 69 -24.18 -0.62 7.37
CA VAL A 69 -24.17 -1.62 6.28
C VAL A 69 -25.44 -2.47 6.40
N GLY A 70 -26.23 -2.55 5.32
CA GLY A 70 -27.48 -3.33 5.33
C GLY A 70 -28.47 -2.87 6.43
N GLY A 71 -28.49 -1.57 6.74
CA GLY A 71 -29.35 -0.99 7.77
C GLY A 71 -28.89 -1.25 9.22
N LYS A 72 -27.70 -1.83 9.45
CA LYS A 72 -27.16 -2.10 10.78
C LYS A 72 -25.88 -1.29 11.04
N PRO A 73 -25.67 -0.80 12.28
CA PRO A 73 -24.39 -0.20 12.65
C PRO A 73 -23.29 -1.27 12.63
N VAL A 74 -22.16 -0.90 12.04
CA VAL A 74 -20.95 -1.72 11.97
C VAL A 74 -19.84 -1.04 12.76
N LYS A 75 -19.06 -1.85 13.48
CA LYS A 75 -17.78 -1.43 14.03
C LYS A 75 -16.64 -2.23 13.41
N PHE A 76 -15.73 -1.50 12.80
CA PHE A 76 -14.52 -2.04 12.22
C PHE A 76 -13.46 -2.21 13.29
N VAL A 77 -12.82 -3.37 13.32
CA VAL A 77 -11.67 -3.67 14.19
C VAL A 77 -10.52 -4.17 13.35
N ILE A 78 -9.30 -3.76 13.70
CA ILE A 78 -8.10 -4.16 12.95
C ILE A 78 -7.56 -5.47 13.52
N ALA A 79 -7.24 -6.41 12.64
CA ALA A 79 -6.51 -7.62 12.96
C ALA A 79 -5.17 -7.58 12.22
N SER A 80 -4.11 -7.15 12.91
CA SER A 80 -2.76 -7.05 12.34
C SER A 80 -2.00 -8.37 12.45
N GLN A 81 -1.27 -8.73 11.41
CA GLN A 81 -0.33 -9.85 11.41
C GLN A 81 1.04 -9.43 10.88
N ASP A 82 2.08 -9.79 11.61
CA ASP A 82 3.46 -9.52 11.24
C ASP A 82 3.97 -10.60 10.28
N ASP A 83 4.30 -10.22 9.04
CA ASP A 83 4.90 -11.12 8.07
C ASP A 83 6.43 -11.07 8.04
N GLN A 84 7.05 -10.14 8.80
CA GLN A 84 8.50 -9.96 8.91
C GLN A 84 9.24 -9.79 7.58
N SER A 85 8.55 -9.40 6.50
CA SER A 85 9.07 -9.42 5.12
C SER A 85 9.52 -10.81 4.66
N ASP A 86 9.11 -11.89 5.32
CA ASP A 86 9.52 -13.27 5.02
C ASP A 86 8.37 -14.06 4.39
N PRO A 87 8.54 -14.68 3.20
CA PRO A 87 7.45 -15.39 2.53
C PRO A 87 6.82 -16.53 3.36
N ARG A 88 7.60 -17.22 4.19
CA ARG A 88 7.09 -18.33 5.01
C ARG A 88 6.28 -17.79 6.19
N THR A 89 6.77 -16.76 6.87
CA THR A 89 6.00 -16.06 7.92
C THR A 89 4.76 -15.38 7.33
N GLY A 90 4.84 -14.82 6.12
CA GLY A 90 3.69 -14.24 5.40
C GLY A 90 2.59 -15.26 5.09
N VAL A 91 2.94 -16.51 4.75
CA VAL A 91 1.97 -17.61 4.63
C VAL A 91 1.27 -17.90 5.96
N GLN A 92 2.00 -17.89 7.08
CA GLN A 92 1.42 -18.11 8.41
C GLN A 92 0.50 -16.96 8.81
N ALA A 93 0.92 -15.71 8.60
CA ALA A 93 0.11 -14.51 8.81
C ALA A 93 -1.20 -14.58 8.00
N ALA A 94 -1.12 -15.00 6.74
CA ALA A 94 -2.30 -15.16 5.89
C ALA A 94 -3.26 -16.23 6.39
N GLN A 95 -2.74 -17.38 6.84
CA GLN A 95 -3.57 -18.42 7.45
C GLN A 95 -4.26 -17.93 8.72
N GLN A 96 -3.55 -17.20 9.60
CA GLN A 96 -4.13 -16.65 10.82
C GLN A 96 -5.23 -15.62 10.53
N LEU A 97 -5.08 -14.78 9.50
CA LEU A 97 -6.13 -13.85 9.07
C LEU A 97 -7.35 -14.59 8.49
N ALA A 98 -7.12 -15.65 7.71
CA ALA A 98 -8.19 -16.49 7.19
C ALA A 98 -8.97 -17.19 8.33
N ASP A 99 -8.25 -17.78 9.29
CA ASP A 99 -8.82 -18.44 10.47
C ASP A 99 -9.57 -17.45 11.37
N ALA A 100 -9.07 -16.21 11.47
CA ALA A 100 -9.75 -15.12 12.17
C ALA A 100 -11.02 -14.61 11.46
N GLN A 101 -11.29 -15.09 10.25
CA GLN A 101 -12.42 -14.71 9.41
C GLN A 101 -12.49 -13.20 9.17
N VAL A 102 -11.36 -12.59 8.81
CA VAL A 102 -11.36 -11.18 8.42
C VAL A 102 -12.18 -10.97 7.15
N ALA A 103 -12.87 -9.84 7.06
CA ALA A 103 -13.72 -9.54 5.91
C ALA A 103 -12.88 -9.15 4.69
N VAL A 104 -11.76 -8.46 4.90
CA VAL A 104 -10.85 -8.01 3.85
C VAL A 104 -9.43 -7.96 4.42
N VAL A 105 -8.42 -8.14 3.59
CA VAL A 105 -7.01 -7.93 3.94
C VAL A 105 -6.49 -6.71 3.20
N ILE A 106 -5.94 -5.74 3.94
CA ILE A 106 -5.17 -4.62 3.41
C ILE A 106 -3.68 -4.94 3.61
N GLY A 107 -3.03 -5.35 2.53
CA GLY A 107 -1.67 -5.90 2.58
C GLY A 107 -1.39 -6.84 1.39
N HIS A 108 -0.22 -7.48 1.32
CA HIS A 108 0.93 -7.25 2.20
C HIS A 108 1.78 -6.08 1.69
N PHE A 109 2.94 -5.84 2.34
CA PHE A 109 3.94 -4.89 1.87
C PHE A 109 4.79 -5.47 0.72
N ASN A 110 5.52 -6.56 0.99
CA ASN A 110 6.45 -7.12 0.03
C ASN A 110 5.73 -7.94 -1.03
N SER A 111 6.16 -7.83 -2.29
CA SER A 111 5.69 -8.71 -3.36
C SER A 111 5.94 -10.20 -3.04
N GLY A 112 7.07 -10.51 -2.40
CA GLY A 112 7.43 -11.88 -2.00
C GLY A 112 6.54 -12.49 -0.93
N THR A 113 5.92 -11.69 -0.05
CA THR A 113 4.93 -12.17 0.93
C THR A 113 3.53 -12.18 0.34
N THR A 114 3.19 -11.15 -0.46
CA THR A 114 1.88 -10.99 -1.12
C THR A 114 1.57 -12.12 -2.09
N LEU A 115 2.53 -12.54 -2.92
CA LEU A 115 2.34 -13.60 -3.92
C LEU A 115 1.79 -14.91 -3.32
N PRO A 116 2.44 -15.54 -2.34
CA PRO A 116 1.91 -16.76 -1.73
C PRO A 116 0.68 -16.50 -0.84
N ALA A 117 0.63 -15.39 -0.10
CA ALA A 117 -0.50 -15.07 0.78
C ALA A 117 -1.82 -14.89 0.00
N SER A 118 -1.76 -14.25 -1.18
CA SER A 118 -2.93 -14.02 -2.03
C SER A 118 -3.69 -15.29 -2.39
N LYS A 119 -2.98 -16.41 -2.59
CA LYS A 119 -3.57 -17.72 -2.89
C LYS A 119 -4.36 -18.28 -1.71
N ILE A 120 -3.91 -18.03 -0.48
CA ILE A 120 -4.59 -18.46 0.75
C ILE A 120 -5.88 -17.67 0.92
N TYR A 121 -5.82 -16.34 0.76
CA TYR A 121 -7.02 -15.50 0.83
C TYR A 121 -8.03 -15.84 -0.26
N ALA A 122 -7.58 -16.05 -1.50
CA ALA A 122 -8.45 -16.47 -2.60
C ALA A 122 -9.13 -17.81 -2.30
N LYS A 123 -8.40 -18.80 -1.76
CA LYS A 123 -8.98 -20.09 -1.34
C LYS A 123 -10.00 -19.93 -0.21
N ALA A 124 -9.78 -18.98 0.70
CA ALA A 124 -10.70 -18.64 1.79
C ALA A 124 -11.86 -17.73 1.34
N GLY A 125 -11.86 -17.26 0.09
CA GLY A 125 -12.85 -16.31 -0.43
C GLY A 125 -12.72 -14.89 0.15
N ILE A 126 -11.57 -14.53 0.71
CA ILE A 126 -11.32 -13.22 1.33
C ILE A 126 -10.66 -12.30 0.29
N PRO A 127 -11.24 -11.11 0.00
CA PRO A 127 -10.59 -10.13 -0.84
C PRO A 127 -9.35 -9.55 -0.17
N MET A 128 -8.31 -9.36 -0.96
CA MET A 128 -7.07 -8.70 -0.58
C MET A 128 -6.86 -7.47 -1.46
N ILE A 129 -6.59 -6.32 -0.85
CA ILE A 129 -6.24 -5.08 -1.54
C ILE A 129 -4.83 -4.69 -1.08
N THR A 130 -3.82 -4.86 -1.93
CA THR A 130 -2.47 -4.43 -1.56
C THR A 130 -2.27 -2.93 -1.83
N PRO A 131 -1.74 -2.17 -0.86
CA PRO A 131 -1.41 -0.76 -1.03
C PRO A 131 0.02 -0.54 -1.55
N SER A 132 0.80 -1.60 -1.77
CA SER A 132 2.27 -1.44 -1.92
C SER A 132 2.97 -2.51 -2.75
N ALA A 133 2.44 -3.73 -2.86
CA ALA A 133 3.09 -4.80 -3.62
C ALA A 133 2.84 -4.63 -5.13
N THR A 134 3.93 -4.43 -5.88
CA THR A 134 3.90 -3.91 -7.25
C THR A 134 4.27 -4.97 -8.30
N ASN A 135 4.76 -6.14 -7.88
CA ASN A 135 5.11 -7.19 -8.83
C ASN A 135 3.88 -7.61 -9.65
N PRO A 136 3.96 -7.60 -10.99
CA PRO A 136 2.80 -7.84 -11.85
C PRO A 136 2.24 -9.26 -11.72
N ASP A 137 3.04 -10.23 -11.28
CA ASP A 137 2.61 -11.64 -11.16
C ASP A 137 1.50 -11.83 -10.11
N ILE A 138 1.36 -10.89 -9.17
CA ILE A 138 0.31 -10.90 -8.14
C ILE A 138 -1.09 -10.91 -8.79
N THR A 139 -1.33 -10.09 -9.80
CA THR A 139 -2.63 -10.02 -10.50
C THR A 139 -2.68 -10.89 -11.75
N ARG A 140 -1.52 -11.18 -12.39
CA ARG A 140 -1.45 -12.18 -13.48
C ARG A 140 -1.79 -13.60 -13.02
N ALA A 141 -1.74 -13.87 -11.72
CA ALA A 141 -2.24 -15.12 -11.14
C ALA A 141 -3.75 -15.35 -11.36
N GLY A 142 -4.51 -14.34 -11.80
CA GLY A 142 -5.92 -14.49 -12.18
C GLY A 142 -6.87 -14.70 -11.00
N LEU A 143 -6.44 -14.33 -9.79
CA LEU A 143 -7.24 -14.48 -8.57
C LEU A 143 -8.30 -13.37 -8.48
N GLY A 144 -9.58 -13.73 -8.63
CA GLY A 144 -10.70 -12.79 -8.65
C GLY A 144 -11.02 -12.07 -7.33
N THR A 145 -10.15 -12.22 -6.32
CA THR A 145 -10.23 -11.58 -5.00
C THR A 145 -9.02 -10.68 -4.72
N VAL A 146 -8.12 -10.48 -5.69
CA VAL A 146 -6.90 -9.70 -5.52
C VAL A 146 -7.01 -8.38 -6.25
N TYR A 147 -6.74 -7.29 -5.54
CA TYR A 147 -6.73 -5.94 -6.07
C TYR A 147 -5.48 -5.19 -5.60
N ARG A 148 -5.06 -4.17 -6.35
CA ARG A 148 -4.00 -3.25 -5.92
C ARG A 148 -4.40 -1.81 -6.21
N VAL A 149 -4.14 -0.92 -5.25
CA VAL A 149 -4.39 0.54 -5.38
C VAL A 149 -3.13 1.31 -5.77
N ILE A 150 -2.07 0.59 -6.11
CA ILE A 150 -0.77 1.11 -6.53
C ILE A 150 -0.43 0.56 -7.92
N ALA A 151 0.45 1.24 -8.66
CA ALA A 151 0.88 0.79 -9.98
C ALA A 151 1.71 -0.50 -9.91
N THR A 152 1.88 -1.17 -11.05
CA THR A 152 2.74 -2.35 -11.17
C THR A 152 4.17 -1.96 -11.57
N ASP A 153 5.12 -2.88 -11.34
CA ASP A 153 6.50 -2.71 -11.84
C ASP A 153 6.54 -2.63 -13.37
N THR A 154 5.64 -3.34 -14.07
CA THR A 154 5.51 -3.22 -15.54
C THR A 154 5.27 -1.78 -15.96
N GLN A 155 4.49 -1.00 -15.19
CA GLN A 155 4.27 0.41 -15.47
C GLN A 155 5.42 1.29 -14.96
N ASN A 156 5.81 1.16 -13.69
CA ASN A 156 6.78 2.06 -13.07
C ASN A 156 8.20 1.81 -13.61
N ALA A 157 8.71 0.59 -13.45
CA ALA A 157 10.03 0.22 -13.95
C ALA A 157 10.08 0.25 -15.48
N GLY A 158 8.94 -0.01 -16.14
CA GLY A 158 8.77 0.21 -17.58
C GLY A 158 8.99 1.68 -17.99
N ASN A 159 8.36 2.63 -17.28
CA ASN A 159 8.59 4.06 -17.46
C ASN A 159 10.05 4.44 -17.18
N ALA A 160 10.66 3.84 -16.14
CA ALA A 160 12.06 4.06 -15.82
C ALA A 160 13.00 3.62 -16.95
N GLY A 161 12.79 2.43 -17.51
CA GLY A 161 13.60 1.90 -18.61
C GLY A 161 13.42 2.69 -19.91
N ALA A 162 12.18 3.04 -20.25
CA ALA A 162 11.89 3.88 -21.41
C ALA A 162 12.51 5.28 -21.27
N TYR A 163 12.41 5.89 -20.09
CA TYR A 163 13.04 7.19 -19.82
C TYR A 163 14.57 7.12 -19.90
N ALA A 164 15.18 6.08 -19.36
CA ALA A 164 16.64 5.88 -19.42
C ALA A 164 17.15 5.73 -20.86
N ALA A 165 16.43 4.97 -21.71
CA ALA A 165 16.83 4.79 -23.10
C ALA A 165 16.53 6.02 -23.98
N SER A 166 15.35 6.60 -23.84
CA SER A 166 14.83 7.58 -24.81
C SER A 166 15.07 9.03 -24.40
N VAL A 167 15.05 9.34 -23.11
CA VAL A 167 15.16 10.72 -22.60
C VAL A 167 16.58 11.01 -22.12
N THR A 168 17.12 10.21 -21.22
CA THR A 168 18.51 10.40 -20.76
C THR A 168 19.53 9.93 -21.79
N LYS A 169 19.10 9.07 -22.73
CA LYS A 169 19.94 8.49 -23.77
C LYS A 169 21.14 7.74 -23.20
N ALA A 170 20.94 7.07 -22.06
CA ALA A 170 21.96 6.24 -21.43
C ALA A 170 22.38 5.12 -22.39
N LYS A 171 23.68 4.98 -22.62
CA LYS A 171 24.23 4.02 -23.61
C LYS A 171 24.70 2.74 -22.96
N ARG A 172 25.13 2.80 -21.70
CA ARG A 172 25.78 1.70 -20.98
C ARG A 172 25.13 1.54 -19.63
N ILE A 173 24.01 0.81 -19.61
CA ILE A 173 23.20 0.67 -18.41
C ILE A 173 23.62 -0.58 -17.65
N ALA A 174 23.94 -0.44 -16.38
CA ALA A 174 24.10 -1.56 -15.46
C ALA A 174 22.86 -1.69 -14.59
N ILE A 175 22.52 -2.93 -14.23
CA ILE A 175 21.40 -3.25 -13.33
C ILE A 175 21.96 -3.96 -12.09
N ILE A 176 21.40 -3.65 -10.93
CA ILE A 176 21.63 -4.39 -9.70
C ILE A 176 20.31 -4.57 -8.94
N ASP A 177 20.01 -5.79 -8.49
CA ASP A 177 18.81 -6.07 -7.70
C ASP A 177 19.10 -6.76 -6.35
N ASP A 178 18.16 -6.66 -5.43
CA ASP A 178 18.27 -7.22 -4.07
C ASP A 178 17.81 -8.68 -3.94
N ARG A 179 17.61 -9.39 -5.06
CA ARG A 179 17.10 -10.78 -5.10
C ARG A 179 15.75 -11.04 -4.44
N THR A 180 15.01 -10.01 -4.03
CA THR A 180 13.62 -10.19 -3.65
C THR A 180 12.76 -10.38 -4.90
N ALA A 181 11.51 -10.85 -4.73
CA ALA A 181 10.55 -10.89 -5.84
C ALA A 181 10.20 -9.47 -6.35
N PHE A 182 10.36 -8.45 -5.51
CA PHE A 182 10.15 -7.06 -5.88
C PHE A 182 11.34 -6.53 -6.70
N GLY A 183 12.56 -6.54 -6.13
CA GLY A 183 13.74 -6.00 -6.81
C GLY A 183 14.06 -6.71 -8.13
N GLN A 184 13.90 -8.04 -8.20
CA GLN A 184 14.05 -8.77 -9.47
C GLN A 184 12.96 -8.40 -10.47
N GLY A 185 11.71 -8.23 -10.03
CA GLY A 185 10.60 -7.81 -10.89
C GLY A 185 10.81 -6.43 -11.50
N GLU A 186 11.26 -5.46 -10.70
CA GLU A 186 11.65 -4.13 -11.20
C GLU A 186 12.81 -4.21 -12.18
N ALA A 187 13.87 -4.96 -11.86
CA ALA A 187 15.02 -5.15 -12.74
C ALA A 187 14.63 -5.78 -14.09
N ASP A 188 13.75 -6.77 -14.09
CA ASP A 188 13.29 -7.47 -15.28
C ASP A 188 12.43 -6.57 -16.19
N GLU A 189 11.45 -5.83 -15.61
CA GLU A 189 10.61 -4.92 -16.39
C GLU A 189 11.38 -3.67 -16.87
N PHE A 190 12.34 -3.17 -16.07
CA PHE A 190 13.27 -2.13 -16.49
C PHE A 190 14.14 -2.58 -17.68
N GLU A 191 14.79 -3.75 -17.57
CA GLU A 191 15.62 -4.32 -18.64
C GLU A 191 14.83 -4.50 -19.94
N LYS A 192 13.60 -5.03 -19.82
CA LYS A 192 12.68 -5.20 -20.95
C LYS A 192 12.37 -3.86 -21.63
N ALA A 193 12.04 -2.83 -20.85
CA ALA A 193 11.72 -1.52 -21.40
C ALA A 193 12.94 -0.83 -22.03
N VAL A 194 14.12 -0.95 -21.42
CA VAL A 194 15.37 -0.45 -22.00
C VAL A 194 15.62 -1.09 -23.37
N LYS A 195 15.55 -2.42 -23.47
CA LYS A 195 15.76 -3.14 -24.74
C LYS A 195 14.72 -2.77 -25.79
N ALA A 196 13.45 -2.67 -25.41
CA ALA A 196 12.37 -2.25 -26.31
C ALA A 196 12.56 -0.83 -26.88
N ASN A 197 13.30 0.03 -26.17
CA ASN A 197 13.64 1.39 -26.58
C ASN A 197 15.08 1.52 -27.12
N GLY A 198 15.72 0.40 -27.49
CA GLY A 198 17.04 0.39 -28.13
C GLY A 198 18.24 0.66 -27.21
N GLY A 199 18.04 0.68 -25.90
CA GLY A 199 19.12 0.80 -24.92
C GLY A 199 19.87 -0.52 -24.73
N THR A 200 21.07 -0.46 -24.14
CA THR A 200 21.96 -1.61 -23.93
C THR A 200 22.25 -1.84 -22.44
N ILE A 201 22.00 -3.06 -21.97
CA ILE A 201 22.43 -3.53 -20.65
C ILE A 201 23.85 -4.10 -20.77
N VAL A 202 24.81 -3.49 -20.07
CA VAL A 202 26.23 -3.89 -20.12
C VAL A 202 26.62 -4.89 -19.02
N THR A 203 25.88 -4.91 -17.92
CA THR A 203 25.98 -5.94 -16.88
C THR A 203 24.72 -5.94 -16.03
N ARG A 204 24.39 -7.12 -15.50
CA ARG A 204 23.36 -7.29 -14.47
C ARG A 204 23.97 -8.03 -13.30
N GLU A 205 23.95 -7.39 -12.14
CA GLU A 205 24.42 -7.92 -10.87
C GLU A 205 23.26 -8.10 -9.90
N PHE A 206 23.53 -8.73 -8.77
CA PHE A 206 22.56 -8.87 -7.71
C PHE A 206 23.27 -8.96 -6.35
N THR A 207 22.50 -8.71 -5.28
CA THR A 207 22.92 -8.88 -3.89
C THR A 207 21.86 -9.63 -3.09
N ASN A 208 21.42 -9.07 -1.97
CA ASN A 208 20.30 -9.49 -1.15
C ASN A 208 19.75 -8.25 -0.40
N ASP A 209 18.55 -8.37 0.14
CA ASP A 209 17.82 -7.35 0.91
C ASP A 209 18.46 -6.96 2.25
N LYS A 210 19.55 -7.62 2.64
CA LYS A 210 20.33 -7.35 3.86
C LYS A 210 21.76 -6.92 3.55
N ALA A 211 22.09 -6.70 2.28
CA ALA A 211 23.44 -6.37 1.86
C ALA A 211 23.86 -5.00 2.41
N VAL A 212 25.05 -4.96 3.00
CA VAL A 212 25.71 -3.73 3.48
C VAL A 212 26.99 -3.42 2.71
N ASP A 213 27.47 -4.37 1.90
CA ASP A 213 28.62 -4.22 1.01
C ASP A 213 28.22 -4.58 -0.43
N PHE A 214 28.65 -3.72 -1.35
CA PHE A 214 28.38 -3.78 -2.79
C PHE A 214 29.68 -3.75 -3.61
N SER A 215 30.84 -3.91 -2.96
CA SER A 215 32.15 -3.68 -3.57
C SER A 215 32.41 -4.56 -4.79
N ALA A 216 32.08 -5.85 -4.72
CA ALA A 216 32.30 -6.79 -5.82
C ALA A 216 31.47 -6.41 -7.07
N GLN A 217 30.17 -6.21 -6.88
CA GLN A 217 29.22 -5.80 -7.92
C GLN A 217 29.64 -4.47 -8.54
N LEU A 218 29.95 -3.48 -7.70
CA LEU A 218 30.36 -2.15 -8.17
C LEU A 218 31.72 -2.14 -8.88
N THR A 219 32.64 -3.02 -8.49
CA THR A 219 33.93 -3.17 -9.20
C THR A 219 33.70 -3.70 -10.62
N LYS A 220 32.82 -4.69 -10.77
CA LYS A 220 32.41 -5.19 -12.08
C LYS A 220 31.70 -4.11 -12.90
N ILE A 221 30.74 -3.40 -12.32
CA ILE A 221 30.02 -2.29 -12.98
C ILE A 221 30.99 -1.17 -13.41
N LYS A 222 32.00 -0.86 -12.59
CA LYS A 222 33.01 0.13 -12.95
C LYS A 222 33.82 -0.31 -14.19
N SER A 223 34.16 -1.60 -14.29
CA SER A 223 34.89 -2.14 -15.45
C SER A 223 34.08 -2.08 -16.76
N THR A 224 32.75 -2.02 -16.66
CA THR A 224 31.88 -1.88 -17.84
C THR A 224 31.69 -0.44 -18.27
N ASN A 225 32.31 0.56 -17.65
CA ASN A 225 32.11 1.98 -17.98
C ASN A 225 30.61 2.35 -18.10
N ALA A 226 29.79 1.87 -17.17
CA ALA A 226 28.37 2.18 -17.16
C ALA A 226 28.15 3.69 -16.98
N ASP A 227 27.20 4.27 -17.71
CA ASP A 227 26.78 5.67 -17.56
C ASP A 227 25.50 5.83 -16.73
N LEU A 228 24.76 4.74 -16.54
CA LEU A 228 23.63 4.64 -15.62
C LEU A 228 23.67 3.32 -14.86
N VAL A 229 23.35 3.37 -13.57
CA VAL A 229 23.15 2.19 -12.71
C VAL A 229 21.72 2.22 -12.22
N PHE A 230 20.93 1.23 -12.62
CA PHE A 230 19.59 0.98 -12.10
C PHE A 230 19.64 0.05 -10.89
N PHE A 231 18.96 0.40 -9.81
CA PHE A 231 18.80 -0.45 -8.64
C PHE A 231 17.32 -0.83 -8.41
N GLY A 232 17.04 -2.13 -8.39
CA GLY A 232 15.75 -2.70 -7.97
C GLY A 232 15.82 -3.19 -6.53
N GLY A 233 15.15 -2.50 -5.62
CA GLY A 233 15.21 -2.76 -4.17
C GLY A 233 14.87 -1.53 -3.35
N LEU A 234 15.07 -1.59 -2.03
CA LEU A 234 14.60 -0.57 -1.10
C LEU A 234 15.68 0.45 -0.67
N ASP A 235 15.21 1.52 -0.05
CA ASP A 235 15.96 2.69 0.41
C ASP A 235 17.27 2.39 1.17
N ALA A 236 17.27 1.42 2.10
CA ALA A 236 18.44 1.12 2.93
C ALA A 236 19.62 0.61 2.08
N GLN A 237 19.37 -0.36 1.20
CA GLN A 237 20.36 -0.90 0.27
C GLN A 237 20.76 0.14 -0.78
N ALA A 238 19.79 0.90 -1.30
CA ALA A 238 20.05 1.99 -2.25
C ALA A 238 21.02 3.04 -1.66
N ALA A 239 20.84 3.40 -0.39
CA ALA A 239 21.69 4.37 0.29
C ALA A 239 23.14 3.86 0.46
N MET A 240 23.31 2.58 0.80
CA MET A 240 24.63 1.96 0.92
C MET A 240 25.31 1.81 -0.45
N LEU A 241 24.55 1.44 -1.47
CA LEU A 241 25.00 1.32 -2.86
C LEU A 241 25.50 2.66 -3.39
N VAL A 242 24.71 3.74 -3.28
CA VAL A 242 25.10 5.05 -3.80
C VAL A 242 26.33 5.61 -3.07
N LYS A 243 26.44 5.43 -1.75
CA LYS A 243 27.65 5.79 -0.99
C LYS A 243 28.87 5.06 -1.55
N ARG A 244 28.74 3.76 -1.79
CA ARG A 244 29.84 2.96 -2.31
C ARG A 244 30.21 3.34 -3.76
N MET A 245 29.22 3.67 -4.59
CA MET A 245 29.47 4.22 -5.94
C MET A 245 30.34 5.48 -5.88
N ARG A 246 29.99 6.45 -5.01
CA ARG A 246 30.76 7.69 -4.86
C ARG A 246 32.18 7.43 -4.35
N GLN A 247 32.35 6.57 -3.35
CA GLN A 247 33.67 6.18 -2.82
C GLN A 247 34.57 5.53 -3.89
N LEU A 248 34.00 4.73 -4.78
CA LEU A 248 34.74 4.07 -5.87
C LEU A 248 34.96 4.98 -7.09
N GLY A 249 34.49 6.23 -7.05
CA GLY A 249 34.59 7.18 -8.15
C GLY A 249 33.71 6.82 -9.36
N ILE A 250 32.64 6.06 -9.15
CA ILE A 250 31.66 5.74 -10.20
C ILE A 250 30.77 6.96 -10.42
N ARG A 251 30.90 7.57 -11.61
CA ARG A 251 30.15 8.77 -12.02
C ARG A 251 28.83 8.49 -12.73
N ALA A 252 28.48 7.22 -12.91
CA ALA A 252 27.22 6.80 -13.50
C ALA A 252 26.03 7.44 -12.76
N GLN A 253 25.00 7.85 -13.51
CA GLN A 253 23.74 8.30 -12.94
C GLN A 253 23.13 7.15 -12.13
N PHE A 254 22.80 7.41 -10.88
CA PHE A 254 22.09 6.44 -10.05
C PHE A 254 20.58 6.62 -10.27
N LEU A 255 19.91 5.55 -10.69
CA LEU A 255 18.47 5.48 -10.84
C LEU A 255 17.96 4.29 -10.02
N ALA A 256 16.88 4.43 -9.27
CA ALA A 256 16.23 3.30 -8.62
C ALA A 256 14.76 3.16 -9.01
N GLY A 257 14.22 1.97 -8.79
CA GLY A 257 12.78 1.70 -8.76
C GLY A 257 12.10 2.29 -7.51
N GLY A 258 10.81 2.05 -7.37
CA GLY A 258 10.00 2.63 -6.30
C GLY A 258 10.36 2.10 -4.91
N GLY A 259 9.94 2.80 -3.86
CA GLY A 259 10.28 2.47 -2.48
C GLY A 259 11.60 3.04 -1.98
N VAL A 260 12.37 3.73 -2.83
CA VAL A 260 13.56 4.49 -2.44
C VAL A 260 13.23 5.95 -2.12
N MET A 261 12.13 6.51 -2.66
CA MET A 261 11.77 7.91 -2.46
C MET A 261 11.14 8.13 -1.09
N ASN A 262 11.99 8.25 -0.07
CA ASN A 262 11.58 8.60 1.29
C ASN A 262 12.70 9.34 2.04
N ALA A 263 12.41 9.83 3.24
CA ALA A 263 13.36 10.57 4.08
C ALA A 263 14.50 9.69 4.63
N ASN A 264 14.28 8.38 4.79
CA ASN A 264 15.27 7.45 5.31
C ASN A 264 16.42 7.25 4.32
N PHE A 265 16.16 7.16 3.01
CA PHE A 265 17.21 7.16 1.98
C PHE A 265 18.15 8.36 2.14
N ILE A 266 17.61 9.59 2.18
CA ILE A 266 18.39 10.83 2.30
C ILE A 266 19.25 10.78 3.57
N LYS A 267 18.64 10.39 4.70
CA LYS A 267 19.34 10.26 5.99
C LYS A 267 20.50 9.27 5.93
N LEU A 268 20.31 8.11 5.33
CA LEU A 268 21.31 7.03 5.29
C LEU A 268 22.44 7.33 4.27
N ALA A 269 22.07 7.88 3.11
CA ALA A 269 22.99 8.21 2.02
C ALA A 269 23.82 9.47 2.31
N GLY A 270 23.27 10.43 3.06
CA GLY A 270 23.90 11.72 3.33
C GLY A 270 24.26 12.44 2.03
N ASN A 271 25.45 13.04 1.96
CA ASN A 271 25.90 13.77 0.76
C ASN A 271 25.96 12.89 -0.51
N ALA A 272 26.04 11.56 -0.37
CA ALA A 272 26.03 10.67 -1.54
C ALA A 272 24.66 10.60 -2.23
N ALA A 273 23.60 11.06 -1.56
CA ALA A 273 22.25 11.12 -2.11
C ALA A 273 22.13 12.12 -3.27
N GLU A 274 22.97 13.16 -3.32
CA GLU A 274 22.82 14.23 -4.30
C GLU A 274 22.87 13.69 -5.74
N GLY A 275 21.89 14.12 -6.54
CA GLY A 275 21.68 13.67 -7.91
C GLY A 275 21.15 12.24 -8.05
N ALA A 276 20.87 11.50 -6.96
CA ALA A 276 20.16 10.22 -7.05
C ALA A 276 18.76 10.45 -7.64
N SER A 277 18.32 9.57 -8.54
CA SER A 277 16.98 9.62 -9.12
C SER A 277 16.18 8.36 -8.85
N VAL A 278 14.85 8.48 -8.77
CA VAL A 278 13.93 7.38 -8.47
C VAL A 278 12.66 7.52 -9.29
N TRP A 279 12.16 6.44 -9.88
CA TRP A 279 10.77 6.40 -10.34
C TRP A 279 9.88 5.88 -9.21
N GLU A 280 9.10 6.76 -8.60
CA GLU A 280 8.20 6.40 -7.50
C GLU A 280 6.76 6.23 -7.98
N TYR A 281 6.02 5.36 -7.31
CA TYR A 281 4.62 5.10 -7.61
C TYR A 281 3.74 6.31 -7.30
N GLY A 282 2.79 6.58 -8.21
CA GLY A 282 1.80 7.64 -8.04
C GLY A 282 2.25 9.05 -8.41
N GLN A 283 1.38 10.00 -8.08
CA GLN A 283 1.61 11.44 -8.22
C GLN A 283 2.28 11.99 -6.95
N PRO A 284 3.01 13.10 -7.02
CA PRO A 284 3.44 13.80 -5.80
C PRO A 284 2.23 14.14 -4.96
N LEU A 285 2.26 13.74 -3.70
CA LEU A 285 1.13 13.98 -2.80
C LEU A 285 0.84 15.47 -2.63
N SER A 286 1.86 16.33 -2.71
CA SER A 286 1.74 17.79 -2.70
C SER A 286 0.94 18.35 -3.89
N ARG A 287 0.77 17.58 -4.97
CA ARG A 287 -0.07 17.93 -6.14
C ARG A 287 -1.49 17.37 -6.05
N LEU A 288 -1.79 16.53 -5.06
CA LEU A 288 -3.10 15.93 -4.87
C LEU A 288 -3.94 16.78 -3.92
N ALA A 289 -5.21 17.02 -4.29
CA ALA A 289 -6.09 17.96 -3.60
C ALA A 289 -6.24 17.65 -2.08
N LYS A 290 -6.24 16.37 -1.70
CA LYS A 290 -6.37 15.92 -0.31
C LYS A 290 -5.03 15.60 0.36
N GLY A 291 -3.92 15.66 -0.38
CA GLY A 291 -2.62 15.16 0.06
C GLY A 291 -2.05 15.89 1.26
N LYS A 292 -1.94 17.23 1.18
CA LYS A 292 -1.42 18.06 2.28
C LYS A 292 -2.25 17.95 3.57
N LEU A 293 -3.57 17.83 3.43
CA LEU A 293 -4.46 17.64 4.58
C LEU A 293 -4.24 16.27 5.23
N PHE A 294 -4.06 15.23 4.42
CA PHE A 294 -3.75 13.88 4.90
C PHE A 294 -2.43 13.85 5.66
N GLU A 295 -1.35 14.42 5.09
CA GLU A 295 -0.04 14.54 5.75
C GLU A 295 -0.14 15.21 7.12
N THR A 296 -0.88 16.32 7.17
CA THR A 296 -1.07 17.09 8.40
C THR A 296 -1.79 16.25 9.46
N LYS A 297 -2.91 15.60 9.09
CA LYS A 297 -3.67 14.73 10.00
C LYS A 297 -2.83 13.54 10.47
N PHE A 298 -2.08 12.92 9.56
CA PHE A 298 -1.22 11.77 9.88
C PHE A 298 -0.16 12.17 10.91
N LYS A 299 0.56 13.27 10.67
CA LYS A 299 1.61 13.76 11.57
C LYS A 299 1.04 14.18 12.92
N GLN A 300 -0.12 14.84 12.95
CA GLN A 300 -0.81 15.20 14.20
C GLN A 300 -1.20 13.97 15.02
N LYS A 301 -1.65 12.90 14.36
CA LYS A 301 -2.13 11.69 15.04
C LYS A 301 -1.00 10.80 15.54
N TYR A 302 0.08 10.66 14.78
CA TYR A 302 1.14 9.68 15.08
C TYR A 302 2.47 10.29 15.51
N GLY A 303 2.64 11.61 15.40
CA GLY A 303 3.88 12.31 15.78
C GLY A 303 5.08 12.00 14.89
N VAL A 304 4.86 11.30 13.77
CA VAL A 304 5.88 10.91 12.80
C VAL A 304 5.46 11.33 11.39
N ASP A 305 6.42 11.62 10.55
CA ASP A 305 6.19 11.74 9.11
C ASP A 305 5.84 10.36 8.54
N MET A 306 4.87 10.31 7.64
CA MET A 306 4.58 9.07 6.91
C MET A 306 5.72 8.74 5.95
N LEU A 307 5.78 7.48 5.56
CA LEU A 307 6.56 7.06 4.41
C LEU A 307 5.72 7.29 3.14
N ALA A 308 5.55 6.28 2.30
CA ALA A 308 4.87 6.41 1.02
C ALA A 308 3.48 5.75 0.97
N TYR A 309 3.16 4.83 1.89
CA TYR A 309 2.10 3.83 1.69
C TYR A 309 0.85 4.05 2.53
N ALA A 310 0.93 4.83 3.61
CA ALA A 310 -0.21 5.24 4.43
C ALA A 310 -1.41 5.77 3.61
N PRO A 311 -1.26 6.70 2.63
CA PRO A 311 -2.40 7.18 1.86
C PRO A 311 -3.03 6.09 0.98
N PHE A 312 -2.22 5.19 0.41
CA PHE A 312 -2.72 4.04 -0.36
C PHE A 312 -3.50 3.06 0.54
N ALA A 313 -2.98 2.77 1.73
CA ALA A 313 -3.64 1.88 2.69
C ALA A 313 -4.97 2.48 3.22
N TYR A 314 -4.98 3.80 3.44
CA TYR A 314 -6.20 4.55 3.78
C TYR A 314 -7.26 4.42 2.69
N ASP A 315 -6.90 4.68 1.43
CA ASP A 315 -7.83 4.57 0.30
C ASP A 315 -8.31 3.13 0.06
N ALA A 316 -7.41 2.14 0.16
CA ALA A 316 -7.75 0.73 0.06
C ALA A 316 -8.80 0.31 1.11
N THR A 317 -8.66 0.82 2.33
CA THR A 317 -9.61 0.57 3.42
C THR A 317 -10.98 1.20 3.13
N TRP A 318 -11.01 2.46 2.68
CA TRP A 318 -12.26 3.11 2.29
C TRP A 318 -12.94 2.45 1.10
N ILE A 319 -12.18 1.97 0.12
CA ILE A 319 -12.72 1.19 -1.01
C ILE A 319 -13.43 -0.07 -0.50
N ALA A 320 -12.84 -0.79 0.45
CA ALA A 320 -13.47 -1.97 1.04
C ALA A 320 -14.75 -1.62 1.83
N ILE A 321 -14.72 -0.56 2.64
CA ILE A 321 -15.89 -0.08 3.40
C ILE A 321 -17.01 0.34 2.44
N ASN A 322 -16.70 1.12 1.41
CA ASN A 322 -17.67 1.57 0.41
C ASN A 322 -18.27 0.39 -0.36
N ALA A 323 -17.47 -0.64 -0.68
CA ALA A 323 -17.96 -1.86 -1.32
C ALA A 323 -18.94 -2.61 -0.41
N MET A 324 -18.66 -2.74 0.89
CA MET A 324 -19.58 -3.34 1.86
C MET A 324 -20.89 -2.57 1.95
N GLN A 325 -20.84 -1.24 2.01
CA GLN A 325 -22.02 -0.38 2.02
C GLN A 325 -22.85 -0.55 0.73
N LYS A 326 -22.20 -0.52 -0.43
CA LYS A 326 -22.84 -0.70 -1.74
C LYS A 326 -23.50 -2.07 -1.87
N ALA A 327 -22.87 -3.11 -1.34
CA ALA A 327 -23.40 -4.47 -1.33
C ALA A 327 -24.43 -4.72 -0.21
N ASN A 328 -24.63 -3.77 0.70
CA ASN A 328 -25.42 -3.95 1.92
C ASN A 328 -25.01 -5.19 2.74
N SER A 329 -23.73 -5.58 2.67
CA SER A 329 -23.22 -6.78 3.33
C SER A 329 -21.74 -6.66 3.66
N THR A 330 -21.35 -7.24 4.79
CA THR A 330 -19.97 -7.33 5.25
C THR A 330 -19.33 -8.69 4.92
N LYS A 331 -20.07 -9.58 4.24
CA LYS A 331 -19.57 -10.88 3.83
C LYS A 331 -18.72 -10.75 2.57
N PRO A 332 -17.49 -11.29 2.54
CA PRO A 332 -16.58 -11.24 1.39
C PRO A 332 -17.24 -11.55 0.03
N ALA A 333 -18.01 -12.63 -0.04
CA ALA A 333 -18.67 -13.09 -1.26
C ALA A 333 -19.68 -12.07 -1.83
N ASP A 334 -20.30 -11.25 -0.97
CA ASP A 334 -21.35 -10.31 -1.36
C ASP A 334 -20.75 -9.00 -1.89
N PHE A 335 -19.67 -8.51 -1.27
CA PHE A 335 -19.09 -7.21 -1.64
C PHE A 335 -17.91 -7.29 -2.61
N ASN A 336 -17.33 -8.47 -2.89
CA ASN A 336 -16.23 -8.61 -3.84
C ASN A 336 -16.61 -8.10 -5.25
N GLY A 337 -17.86 -8.33 -5.70
CA GLY A 337 -18.34 -7.75 -6.96
C GLY A 337 -18.37 -6.22 -6.95
N ALA A 338 -18.69 -5.61 -5.81
CA ALA A 338 -18.69 -4.16 -5.63
C ALA A 338 -17.26 -3.58 -5.61
N LEU A 339 -16.27 -4.32 -5.10
CA LEU A 339 -14.85 -3.96 -5.22
C LEU A 339 -14.44 -3.86 -6.69
N LYS A 340 -14.71 -4.90 -7.48
CA LYS A 340 -14.34 -4.93 -8.91
C LYS A 340 -14.94 -3.77 -9.70
N GLY A 341 -16.16 -3.35 -9.37
CA GLY A 341 -16.85 -2.22 -9.97
C GLY A 341 -16.63 -0.88 -9.26
N THR A 342 -15.57 -0.73 -8.44
CA THR A 342 -15.34 0.51 -7.70
C THR A 342 -14.87 1.64 -8.61
N ARG A 343 -15.27 2.86 -8.25
CA ARG A 343 -14.65 4.11 -8.68
C ARG A 343 -14.67 5.03 -7.46
N TYR A 344 -13.49 5.39 -6.95
CA TYR A 344 -13.33 6.12 -5.71
C TYR A 344 -12.32 7.26 -5.86
N ASP A 345 -12.70 8.48 -5.51
CA ASP A 345 -11.82 9.65 -5.54
C ASP A 345 -11.15 9.84 -4.18
N GLY A 346 -10.01 9.15 -4.00
CA GLY A 346 -9.28 9.03 -2.75
C GLY A 346 -8.22 10.11 -2.52
N ILE A 347 -7.30 9.83 -1.61
CA ILE A 347 -6.11 10.63 -1.35
C ILE A 347 -5.11 10.50 -2.50
N THR A 348 -4.93 9.28 -3.04
CA THR A 348 -3.94 8.95 -4.08
C THR A 348 -4.47 9.16 -5.51
N GLY A 349 -5.59 9.86 -5.66
CA GLY A 349 -6.25 10.13 -6.93
C GLY A 349 -7.51 9.29 -7.15
N THR A 350 -7.99 9.24 -8.39
CA THR A 350 -9.13 8.39 -8.77
C THR A 350 -8.68 6.93 -8.87
N ILE A 351 -9.34 6.06 -8.12
CA ILE A 351 -9.05 4.63 -8.06
C ILE A 351 -10.21 3.86 -8.68
N ALA A 352 -9.87 3.03 -9.67
CA ALA A 352 -10.74 2.03 -10.26
C ALA A 352 -9.89 0.82 -10.64
N PHE A 353 -10.50 -0.35 -10.77
CA PHE A 353 -9.76 -1.57 -11.11
C PHE A 353 -10.01 -2.03 -12.55
N THR A 354 -8.97 -2.60 -13.15
CA THR A 354 -9.07 -3.40 -14.38
C THR A 354 -9.78 -4.72 -14.06
N ASN A 355 -10.08 -5.51 -15.09
CA ASN A 355 -10.68 -6.83 -14.90
C ASN A 355 -9.74 -7.81 -14.16
N THR A 356 -8.43 -7.54 -14.12
CA THR A 356 -7.40 -8.33 -13.41
C THR A 356 -7.17 -7.86 -11.97
N GLY A 357 -7.83 -6.77 -11.54
CA GLY A 357 -7.65 -6.20 -10.19
C GLY A 357 -6.53 -5.16 -10.10
N ASP A 358 -5.88 -4.80 -11.20
CA ASP A 358 -4.88 -3.74 -11.23
C ASP A 358 -5.53 -2.36 -11.19
N LEU A 359 -4.81 -1.37 -10.63
CA LEU A 359 -5.19 0.02 -10.72
C LEU A 359 -5.32 0.43 -12.20
N LYS A 360 -6.46 1.04 -12.58
CA LYS A 360 -6.64 1.69 -13.88
C LYS A 360 -5.88 3.01 -13.92
N ASN A 361 -5.29 3.29 -15.06
CA ASN A 361 -4.63 4.55 -15.40
C ASN A 361 -3.61 5.00 -14.32
N PRO A 362 -2.73 4.10 -13.84
CA PRO A 362 -1.77 4.43 -12.80
C PRO A 362 -0.80 5.53 -13.25
N SER A 363 -0.34 6.34 -12.30
CA SER A 363 0.77 7.28 -12.50
C SER A 363 2.05 6.81 -11.82
N SER A 364 3.19 7.27 -12.31
CA SER A 364 4.50 7.16 -11.65
C SER A 364 5.29 8.44 -11.89
N THR A 365 6.07 8.88 -10.92
CA THR A 365 6.79 10.15 -10.95
C THR A 365 8.28 9.93 -10.79
N LEU A 366 9.07 10.52 -11.68
CA LEU A 366 10.51 10.64 -11.52
C LEU A 366 10.83 11.72 -10.50
N TYR A 367 11.62 11.36 -9.49
CA TYR A 367 12.20 12.28 -8.51
C TYR A 367 13.71 12.32 -8.66
N GLU A 368 14.30 13.44 -8.24
CA GLU A 368 15.75 13.62 -8.14
C GLU A 368 16.08 14.30 -6.81
N VAL A 369 17.13 13.86 -6.12
CA VAL A 369 17.64 14.56 -4.94
C VAL A 369 18.39 15.81 -5.39
N LYS A 370 17.90 16.97 -4.96
CA LYS A 370 18.57 18.27 -5.11
C LYS A 370 18.59 18.99 -3.78
N ASN A 371 19.76 19.48 -3.37
CA ASN A 371 19.95 20.16 -2.09
C ASN A 371 19.43 19.34 -0.90
N ALA A 372 19.79 18.05 -0.87
CA ALA A 372 19.36 17.11 0.18
C ALA A 372 17.83 16.94 0.32
N ALA A 373 17.05 17.19 -0.73
CA ALA A 373 15.60 16.98 -0.77
C ALA A 373 15.16 16.35 -2.09
N TRP A 374 14.13 15.50 -2.05
CA TRP A 374 13.50 14.95 -3.25
C TRP A 374 12.71 16.05 -3.98
N GLN A 375 12.96 16.19 -5.27
CA GLN A 375 12.25 17.10 -6.16
C GLN A 375 11.56 16.32 -7.28
N PRO A 376 10.25 16.50 -7.52
CA PRO A 376 9.58 15.86 -8.64
C PRO A 376 10.05 16.47 -9.96
N VAL A 377 10.46 15.63 -10.90
CA VAL A 377 10.96 16.01 -12.23
C VAL A 377 9.84 15.91 -13.27
N THR A 378 9.22 14.74 -13.40
CA THR A 378 8.13 14.51 -14.36
C THR A 378 7.22 13.39 -13.88
N THR A 379 5.96 13.43 -14.28
CA THR A 379 4.98 12.39 -13.97
C THR A 379 4.42 11.80 -15.26
N GLN A 380 4.41 10.48 -15.34
CA GLN A 380 3.82 9.72 -16.44
C GLN A 380 2.57 9.03 -15.92
N SER A 381 1.48 9.07 -16.69
CA SER A 381 0.25 8.34 -16.39
C SER A 381 -0.05 7.39 -17.54
N ALA A 382 -0.53 6.20 -17.21
CA ALA A 382 -1.10 5.31 -18.23
C ALA A 382 -2.48 5.85 -18.65
N ASP A 383 -2.79 5.73 -19.94
CA ASP A 383 -4.06 6.13 -20.54
C ASP A 383 -5.24 5.24 -20.12
#